data_AF-A0A316ZFK5-F1
#
_entry.id   AF-A0A316ZFK5-F1
#
_cell.length_a   1.000
_cell.length_b   1.000
_cell.length_c   1.000
_cell.angle_alpha   90.00
_cell.angle_beta   90.00
_cell.angle_gamma   90.00
#
_symmetry.space_group_name_H-M   'P 1'
#
loop_
_entity.id
_entity.type
_entity.pdbx_description
1 polymer ?
#
loop_
_entity_poly.entity_id
_entity_poly.type
_entity_poly.pdbx_seq_one_letter_code
_entity_poly.pdbx_strand_id
1 'polypeptide(L)'
;MCLCPSRVPAPCRRIGAQPCCWVCSAGGRGDLHVVLSQRALGLRSHGGDTAIPGGRFELGDADMEACARREAWEETGLPINPAASPKLCELRAFLSANELVVTPVVVLLTDPTQQPNLNPREVSSLFSVPLRAFLYHVPPVALRPSLRLPAMPSEDDMLSASEVSGPSDWHHCRDISWFGERIRRHDFWHRSNPIRGLTSDILIHAAWLAYGQEPSFVLRAPNQPSDAALIRTAFEGPLAIRKRRVRPRMGPLAQPVDDDDKEGTPGKSKL
;
A
#
# COMPACT_ATOMS: atom_id res chain seq x y z
N MET A 1 18.27 9.62 4.99
CA MET A 1 18.77 8.73 6.06
C MET A 1 17.66 7.79 6.45
N CYS A 2 17.90 6.48 6.34
CA CYS A 2 16.92 5.43 6.60
C CYS A 2 16.48 5.45 8.07
N LEU A 3 15.19 5.68 8.34
CA LEU A 3 14.59 5.65 9.68
C LEU A 3 14.33 4.21 10.17
N CYS A 4 15.13 3.24 9.75
CA CYS A 4 15.16 1.96 10.46
C CYS A 4 15.93 2.21 11.76
N PRO A 5 15.28 2.19 12.94
CA PRO A 5 15.94 2.60 14.17
C PRO A 5 17.21 1.76 14.37
N SER A 6 18.34 2.43 14.63
CA SER A 6 19.68 1.85 14.81
C SER A 6 19.77 0.84 15.97
N ARG A 7 18.67 0.60 16.68
CA ARG A 7 18.52 -0.37 17.77
C ARG A 7 17.88 -1.70 17.35
N VAL A 8 17.53 -1.90 16.08
CA VAL A 8 17.09 -3.23 15.60
C VAL A 8 18.33 -4.12 15.42
N PRO A 9 18.54 -5.16 16.27
CA PRO A 9 19.77 -5.94 16.24
C PRO A 9 19.95 -6.69 14.93
N ALA A 10 21.18 -6.69 14.39
CA ALA A 10 21.55 -7.39 13.15
C ALA A 10 21.23 -8.91 13.11
N PRO A 11 21.16 -9.67 14.23
CA PRO A 11 20.71 -11.08 14.21
C PRO A 11 19.18 -11.23 14.23
N CYS A 12 18.43 -10.14 14.35
CA CYS A 12 16.96 -10.10 14.27
C CYS A 12 16.47 -9.64 12.90
N ARG A 13 17.10 -10.09 11.81
CA ARG A 13 16.56 -10.03 10.43
C ARG A 13 15.33 -10.95 10.26
N ARG A 14 14.33 -10.81 11.12
CA ARG A 14 12.98 -11.41 11.06
C ARG A 14 11.90 -10.39 10.67
N ILE A 15 12.32 -9.18 10.37
CA ILE A 15 11.50 -8.11 9.83
C ILE A 15 11.81 -8.11 8.34
N GLY A 16 10.93 -8.68 7.52
CA GLY A 16 11.16 -8.73 6.07
C GLY A 16 11.19 -7.32 5.53
N ALA A 17 12.38 -6.77 5.34
CA ALA A 17 12.57 -5.62 4.49
C ALA A 17 12.13 -6.05 3.10
N GLN A 18 10.99 -5.51 2.66
CA GLN A 18 10.55 -5.69 1.29
C GLN A 18 10.84 -4.42 0.51
N PRO A 19 11.85 -4.43 -0.34
CA PRO A 19 12.03 -3.36 -1.28
C PRO A 19 11.13 -3.59 -2.48
N CYS A 20 10.50 -2.52 -2.94
CA CYS A 20 9.58 -2.60 -4.05
C CYS A 20 10.00 -1.63 -5.15
N CYS A 21 10.06 -2.12 -6.39
CA CYS A 21 10.58 -1.42 -7.56
C CYS A 21 9.41 -0.75 -8.31
N TRP A 22 9.38 0.58 -8.31
CA TRP A 22 8.44 1.32 -9.14
C TRP A 22 9.09 1.65 -10.48
N VAL A 23 8.38 1.36 -11.57
CA VAL A 23 8.70 1.75 -12.95
C VAL A 23 7.90 2.96 -13.36
N CYS A 24 8.57 4.07 -13.68
CA CYS A 24 8.02 5.14 -14.50
C CYS A 24 8.17 4.78 -15.98
N SER A 25 7.07 4.74 -16.73
CA SER A 25 7.08 4.87 -18.20
C SER A 25 6.41 6.20 -18.55
N ALA A 26 6.96 6.92 -19.52
CA ALA A 26 6.30 8.09 -20.07
C ALA A 26 5.01 7.62 -20.77
N GLY A 27 3.85 7.86 -20.16
CA GLY A 27 2.59 7.70 -20.87
C GLY A 27 2.58 8.62 -22.09
N GLY A 28 1.73 8.34 -23.09
CA GLY A 28 1.64 9.15 -24.32
C GLY A 28 1.30 10.64 -24.13
N ARG A 29 1.13 11.11 -22.89
CA ARG A 29 0.88 12.51 -22.49
C ARG A 29 1.95 13.08 -21.53
N GLY A 30 3.04 12.36 -21.27
CA GLY A 30 4.11 12.79 -20.36
C GLY A 30 3.87 12.52 -18.87
N ASP A 31 2.80 11.82 -18.51
CA ASP A 31 2.55 11.40 -17.12
C ASP A 31 3.43 10.22 -16.72
N LEU A 32 3.83 10.18 -15.44
CA LEU A 32 4.52 9.05 -14.84
C LEU A 32 3.51 7.91 -14.57
N HIS A 33 3.78 6.73 -15.08
CA HIS A 33 3.03 5.51 -14.77
C HIS A 33 3.70 4.69 -13.67
N VAL A 34 2.97 3.80 -13.01
CA VAL A 34 3.46 2.77 -12.08
C VAL A 34 3.14 1.38 -12.57
N VAL A 35 4.17 0.54 -12.71
CA VAL A 35 4.02 -0.90 -12.95
C VAL A 35 3.64 -1.60 -11.65
N LEU A 36 2.55 -2.36 -11.73
CA LEU A 36 2.03 -3.20 -10.67
C LEU A 36 1.89 -4.62 -11.20
N SER A 37 2.08 -5.59 -10.30
CA SER A 37 1.87 -6.99 -10.56
C SER A 37 0.58 -7.47 -9.90
N GLN A 38 -0.12 -8.35 -10.61
CA GLN A 38 -1.14 -9.18 -10.00
C GLN A 38 -0.49 -10.50 -9.58
N ARG A 39 -0.58 -10.82 -8.30
CA ARG A 39 0.00 -12.04 -7.74
C ARG A 39 -0.74 -13.28 -8.26
N ALA A 40 -0.02 -14.36 -8.52
CA ALA A 40 -0.61 -15.62 -8.95
C ALA A 40 -1.60 -16.16 -7.90
N LEU A 41 -2.75 -16.68 -8.36
CA LEU A 41 -3.83 -17.14 -7.48
C LEU A 41 -3.40 -18.30 -6.56
N GLY A 42 -2.45 -19.13 -7.01
CA GLY A 42 -1.97 -20.31 -6.27
C GLY A 42 -1.01 -20.02 -5.11
N LEU A 43 -0.69 -18.75 -4.83
CA LEU A 43 0.24 -18.39 -3.77
C LEU A 43 -0.38 -18.57 -2.38
N ARG A 44 0.42 -19.09 -1.44
CA ARG A 44 0.01 -19.36 -0.04
C ARG A 44 -0.42 -18.11 0.74
N SER A 45 -0.10 -16.92 0.24
CA SER A 45 -0.46 -15.64 0.85
C SER A 45 -0.65 -14.59 -0.24
N HIS A 46 -1.71 -13.78 -0.12
CA HIS A 46 -2.00 -12.66 -1.02
C HIS A 46 -2.16 -13.08 -2.49
N GLY A 47 -2.72 -14.28 -2.74
CA GLY A 47 -2.98 -14.75 -4.11
C GLY A 47 -4.03 -13.85 -4.79
N GLY A 48 -3.71 -13.38 -5.99
CA GLY A 48 -4.58 -12.46 -6.76
C GLY A 48 -4.41 -10.98 -6.41
N ASP A 49 -3.79 -10.63 -5.29
CA ASP A 49 -3.62 -9.24 -4.84
C ASP A 49 -2.76 -8.42 -5.81
N THR A 50 -3.08 -7.14 -5.95
CA THR A 50 -2.24 -6.19 -6.67
C THR A 50 -1.12 -5.68 -5.75
N ALA A 51 0.12 -5.77 -6.21
CA ALA A 51 1.30 -5.35 -5.46
C ALA A 51 2.32 -4.60 -6.35
N ILE A 52 3.21 -3.84 -5.71
CA ILE A 52 4.44 -3.39 -6.36
C ILE A 52 5.42 -4.57 -6.35
N PRO A 53 6.14 -4.86 -7.45
CA PRO A 53 7.11 -5.95 -7.49
C PRO A 53 8.14 -5.83 -6.38
N GLY A 54 8.42 -6.93 -5.69
CA GLY A 54 9.30 -6.92 -4.53
C GLY A 54 9.08 -8.12 -3.61
N GLY A 55 10.13 -8.49 -2.89
CA GLY A 55 10.10 -9.65 -2.00
C GLY A 55 10.94 -9.41 -0.77
N ARG A 56 11.61 -10.41 -0.23
CA ARG A 56 12.28 -10.28 1.07
C ARG A 56 13.77 -10.10 0.90
N PHE A 57 14.34 -9.24 1.74
CA PHE A 57 15.79 -9.14 1.87
C PHE A 57 16.42 -10.48 2.27
N GLU A 58 17.41 -10.90 1.50
CA GLU A 58 18.21 -12.10 1.70
C GLU A 58 19.63 -11.76 2.14
N LEU A 59 20.31 -12.70 2.80
CA LEU A 59 21.70 -12.50 3.26
C LEU A 59 22.69 -12.17 2.14
N GLY A 60 22.38 -12.56 0.90
CA GLY A 60 23.19 -12.24 -0.28
C GLY A 60 22.94 -10.86 -0.88
N ASP A 61 21.88 -10.16 -0.47
CA ASP A 61 21.60 -8.82 -0.98
C ASP A 61 22.58 -7.82 -0.36
N ALA A 62 23.23 -7.00 -1.21
CA ALA A 62 24.20 -6.00 -0.75
C ALA A 62 23.52 -4.87 0.04
N ASP A 63 22.36 -4.43 -0.43
CA ASP A 63 21.53 -3.39 0.16
C ASP A 63 20.06 -3.54 -0.28
N MET A 64 19.20 -2.59 0.14
CA MET A 64 17.77 -2.62 -0.18
C MET A 64 17.51 -2.48 -1.68
N GLU A 65 18.35 -1.75 -2.41
CA GLU A 65 18.22 -1.59 -3.86
C GLU A 65 18.53 -2.91 -4.58
N ALA A 66 19.62 -3.59 -4.20
CA ALA A 66 19.99 -4.89 -4.75
C ALA A 66 18.85 -5.91 -4.57
N CYS A 67 18.27 -5.98 -3.38
CA CYS A 67 17.10 -6.81 -3.11
C CYS A 67 15.90 -6.41 -3.99
N ALA A 68 15.59 -5.11 -4.13
CA ALA A 68 14.47 -4.63 -4.97
C ALA A 68 14.61 -5.07 -6.42
N ARG A 69 15.82 -4.93 -6.94
CA ARG A 69 16.15 -5.24 -8.34
C ARG A 69 16.12 -6.73 -8.59
N ARG A 70 16.66 -7.54 -7.66
CA ARG A 70 16.60 -9.01 -7.73
C ARG A 70 15.15 -9.48 -7.78
N GLU A 71 14.33 -9.07 -6.82
CA GLU A 71 12.93 -9.49 -6.73
C GLU A 71 12.11 -9.01 -7.94
N ALA A 72 12.29 -7.76 -8.36
CA ALA A 72 11.62 -7.26 -9.58
C ALA A 72 12.04 -8.06 -10.81
N TRP A 73 13.33 -8.42 -10.94
CA TRP A 73 13.80 -9.25 -12.04
C TRP A 73 13.23 -10.68 -11.98
N GLU A 74 13.22 -11.32 -10.82
CA GLU A 74 12.69 -12.68 -10.62
C GLU A 74 11.18 -12.77 -10.88
N GLU A 75 10.41 -11.77 -10.44
CA GLU A 75 8.94 -11.76 -10.59
C GLU A 75 8.51 -11.35 -12.01
N THR A 76 9.20 -10.37 -12.59
CA THR A 76 8.68 -9.61 -13.75
C THR A 76 9.64 -9.48 -14.92
N GLY A 77 10.90 -9.89 -14.75
CA GLY A 77 11.95 -9.72 -15.76
C GLY A 77 12.41 -8.28 -15.95
N LEU A 78 12.08 -7.38 -15.02
CA LEU A 78 12.53 -5.99 -15.06
C LEU A 78 14.06 -5.89 -14.97
N PRO A 79 14.69 -4.88 -15.60
CA PRO A 79 16.14 -4.79 -15.65
C PRO A 79 16.80 -4.73 -14.28
N ILE A 80 17.68 -5.71 -14.02
CA ILE A 80 18.51 -5.73 -12.82
C ILE A 80 19.65 -4.70 -12.89
N ASN A 81 20.09 -4.33 -14.10
CA ASN A 81 21.18 -3.39 -14.32
C ASN A 81 20.74 -1.95 -13.96
N PRO A 82 21.39 -1.28 -12.99
CA PRO A 82 21.06 0.10 -12.61
C PRO A 82 21.16 1.11 -13.75
N ALA A 83 21.98 0.86 -14.78
CA ALA A 83 22.08 1.75 -15.94
C ALA A 83 20.80 1.74 -16.79
N ALA A 84 20.10 0.60 -16.88
CA ALA A 84 18.84 0.48 -17.62
C ALA A 84 17.64 1.00 -16.82
N SER A 85 17.74 0.95 -15.50
CA SER A 85 16.70 1.38 -14.57
C SER A 85 17.28 2.20 -13.41
N PRO A 86 17.73 3.45 -13.63
CA PRO A 86 18.41 4.24 -12.59
C PRO A 86 17.54 4.45 -11.35
N LYS A 87 18.14 4.31 -10.16
CA LYS A 87 17.49 4.62 -8.89
C LYS A 87 17.26 6.12 -8.79
N LEU A 88 16.03 6.52 -8.47
CA LEU A 88 15.68 7.90 -8.16
C LEU A 88 15.81 8.18 -6.67
N CYS A 89 15.20 7.34 -5.82
CA CYS A 89 15.22 7.53 -4.37
C CYS A 89 14.79 6.26 -3.62
N GLU A 90 14.98 6.27 -2.30
CA GLU A 90 14.35 5.36 -1.37
C GLU A 90 13.28 6.15 -0.59
N LEU A 91 12.06 5.62 -0.52
CA LEU A 91 11.00 6.24 0.26
C LEU A 91 11.16 5.91 1.75
N ARG A 92 10.37 6.58 2.59
CA ARG A 92 10.28 6.21 4.01
C ARG A 92 9.80 4.77 4.17
N ALA A 93 10.15 4.17 5.31
CA ALA A 93 9.68 2.84 5.65
C ALA A 93 8.19 2.84 6.02
N PHE A 94 7.49 1.78 5.63
CA PHE A 94 6.10 1.52 5.94
C PHE A 94 5.95 0.21 6.71
N LEU A 95 4.88 0.05 7.47
CA LEU A 95 4.55 -1.20 8.14
C LEU A 95 3.47 -1.94 7.35
N SER A 96 3.68 -3.22 7.09
CA SER A 96 2.65 -4.10 6.51
C SER A 96 1.72 -4.66 7.58
N ALA A 97 0.54 -5.11 7.16
CA ALA A 97 -0.40 -5.83 8.02
C ALA A 97 0.20 -7.05 8.72
N ASN A 98 1.22 -7.68 8.11
CA ASN A 98 1.91 -8.85 8.64
C ASN A 98 3.16 -8.48 9.46
N GLU A 99 3.27 -7.22 9.88
CA GLU A 99 4.38 -6.67 10.68
C GLU A 99 5.73 -6.80 9.96
N LEU A 100 5.73 -6.57 8.64
CA LEU A 100 6.95 -6.44 7.84
C LEU A 100 7.22 -4.96 7.59
N VAL A 101 8.47 -4.53 7.77
CA VAL A 101 8.88 -3.16 7.41
C VAL A 101 9.22 -3.16 5.94
N VAL A 102 8.56 -2.32 5.15
CA VAL A 102 8.73 -2.24 3.70
C VAL A 102 9.42 -0.93 3.37
N THR A 103 10.51 -0.98 2.60
CA THR A 103 11.30 0.19 2.20
C THR A 103 11.23 0.33 0.69
N PRO A 104 10.32 1.17 0.14
CA PRO A 104 10.16 1.29 -1.30
C PRO A 104 11.41 1.88 -1.97
N VAL A 105 11.82 1.28 -3.09
CA VAL A 105 12.95 1.74 -3.90
C VAL A 105 12.42 2.19 -5.25
N VAL A 106 12.52 3.48 -5.54
CA VAL A 106 11.99 4.05 -6.78
C VAL A 106 13.08 4.02 -7.85
N VAL A 107 12.78 3.40 -8.99
CA VAL A 107 13.64 3.43 -10.18
C VAL A 107 12.88 4.04 -11.35
N LEU A 108 13.59 4.41 -12.40
CA LEU A 108 13.00 4.92 -13.64
C LEU A 108 13.28 3.90 -14.75
N LEU A 109 12.26 3.35 -15.40
CA LEU A 109 12.53 2.63 -16.65
C LEU A 109 12.64 3.64 -17.78
N THR A 110 13.78 3.59 -18.44
CA THR A 110 14.08 4.51 -19.54
C THR A 110 13.74 3.91 -20.91
N ASP A 111 13.66 2.58 -20.99
CA ASP A 111 13.38 1.84 -22.23
C ASP A 111 11.90 1.43 -22.30
N PRO A 112 11.08 2.05 -23.17
CA PRO A 112 9.68 1.68 -23.36
C PRO A 112 9.50 0.38 -24.17
N THR A 113 10.57 -0.15 -24.77
CA THR A 113 10.54 -1.39 -25.56
C THR A 113 10.81 -2.64 -24.71
N GLN A 114 11.21 -2.44 -23.45
CA GLN A 114 11.47 -3.52 -22.51
C GLN A 114 10.23 -4.42 -22.36
N GLN A 115 10.36 -5.68 -22.78
CA GLN A 115 9.32 -6.67 -22.59
C GLN A 115 9.51 -7.40 -21.25
N PRO A 116 8.52 -7.38 -20.35
CA PRO A 116 8.61 -8.12 -19.11
C PRO A 116 8.56 -9.62 -19.37
N ASN A 117 9.35 -10.38 -18.61
CA ASN A 117 9.33 -11.84 -18.60
C ASN A 117 8.77 -12.30 -17.25
N LEU A 118 7.48 -12.60 -17.22
CA LEU A 118 6.78 -12.91 -15.97
C LEU A 118 7.12 -14.32 -15.50
N ASN A 119 7.37 -14.47 -14.20
CA ASN A 119 7.35 -15.78 -13.57
C ASN A 119 5.90 -16.17 -13.25
N PRO A 120 5.27 -17.10 -13.99
CA PRO A 120 3.85 -17.42 -13.85
C PRO A 120 3.51 -18.10 -12.51
N ARG A 121 4.52 -18.58 -11.76
CA ARG A 121 4.31 -19.13 -10.42
C ARG A 121 4.02 -18.03 -9.39
N GLU A 122 4.43 -16.79 -9.68
CA GLU A 122 4.37 -15.69 -8.73
C GLU A 122 3.53 -14.52 -9.24
N VAL A 123 3.56 -14.25 -10.54
CA VAL A 123 2.86 -13.13 -11.18
C VAL A 123 1.95 -13.65 -12.29
N SER A 124 0.66 -13.31 -12.23
CA SER A 124 -0.30 -13.65 -13.28
C SER A 124 -0.36 -12.61 -14.39
N SER A 125 -0.15 -11.33 -14.05
CA SER A 125 -0.13 -10.24 -15.02
C SER A 125 0.63 -9.02 -14.51
N LEU A 126 1.07 -8.18 -15.45
CA LEU A 126 1.51 -6.81 -15.18
C LEU A 126 0.58 -5.82 -15.84
N PHE A 127 0.43 -4.68 -15.20
CA PHE A 127 -0.24 -3.54 -15.76
C PHE A 127 0.40 -2.26 -15.24
N SER A 128 0.05 -1.13 -15.86
CA SER A 128 0.49 0.17 -15.36
C SER A 128 -0.68 1.11 -15.12
N VAL A 129 -0.51 1.98 -14.13
CA VAL A 129 -1.50 2.99 -13.73
C VAL A 129 -0.81 4.36 -13.70
N PRO A 130 -1.43 5.46 -14.17
CA PRO A 130 -0.87 6.79 -13.97
C PRO A 130 -0.67 7.06 -12.47
N LEU A 131 0.56 7.33 -12.04
CA LEU A 131 0.86 7.61 -10.64
C LEU A 131 0.02 8.80 -10.13
N ARG A 132 -0.21 9.80 -10.99
CA ARG A 132 -0.98 10.99 -10.64
C ARG A 132 -2.40 10.66 -10.18
N ALA A 133 -2.96 9.53 -10.61
CA ALA A 133 -4.31 9.10 -10.23
C ALA A 133 -4.46 8.83 -8.72
N PHE A 134 -3.37 8.46 -8.03
CA PHE A 134 -3.40 8.19 -6.58
C PHE A 134 -3.55 9.46 -5.72
N LEU A 135 -3.54 10.64 -6.34
CA LEU A 135 -3.83 11.91 -5.67
C LEU A 135 -5.30 12.30 -5.72
N TYR A 136 -6.16 11.56 -6.41
CA TYR A 136 -7.54 11.96 -6.64
C TYR A 136 -8.52 10.97 -6.05
N HIS A 137 -9.55 11.49 -5.37
CA HIS A 137 -10.72 10.69 -5.00
C HIS A 137 -11.60 10.44 -6.22
N VAL A 138 -11.80 11.47 -7.05
CA VAL A 138 -12.46 11.38 -8.36
C VAL A 138 -11.44 11.85 -9.41
N PRO A 139 -10.95 10.97 -10.30
CA PRO A 139 -9.95 11.35 -11.28
C PRO A 139 -10.45 12.42 -12.25
N PRO A 140 -9.62 13.44 -12.58
CA PRO A 140 -9.96 14.42 -13.61
C PRO A 140 -10.11 13.74 -14.98
N VAL A 141 -10.95 14.33 -15.84
CA VAL A 141 -11.29 13.80 -17.19
C VAL A 141 -10.05 13.42 -18.00
N ALA A 142 -8.96 14.17 -17.88
CA ALA A 142 -7.70 13.90 -18.59
C ALA A 142 -7.05 12.55 -18.22
N LEU A 143 -7.20 12.07 -16.98
CA LEU A 143 -6.63 10.81 -16.50
C LEU A 143 -7.53 9.60 -16.75
N ARG A 144 -8.84 9.81 -16.90
CA ARG A 144 -9.85 8.73 -17.01
C ARG A 144 -9.59 7.75 -18.16
N PRO A 145 -9.17 8.19 -19.37
CA PRO A 145 -8.81 7.24 -20.44
C PRO A 145 -7.66 6.30 -20.06
N SER A 146 -6.63 6.82 -19.40
CA SER A 146 -5.46 6.02 -18.97
C SER A 146 -5.82 5.05 -17.85
N LEU A 147 -6.85 5.37 -17.05
CA LEU A 147 -7.42 4.49 -16.02
C LEU A 147 -8.48 3.54 -16.58
N ARG A 148 -8.84 3.66 -17.86
CA ARG A 148 -9.94 2.93 -18.51
C ARG A 148 -11.28 3.10 -17.75
N LEU A 149 -11.51 4.30 -17.22
CA LEU A 149 -12.75 4.70 -16.57
C LEU A 149 -13.68 5.39 -17.58
N PRO A 150 -15.02 5.33 -17.41
CA PRO A 150 -15.96 6.04 -18.27
C PRO A 150 -15.71 7.55 -18.24
N ALA A 151 -15.96 8.31 -19.30
CA ALA A 151 -15.71 9.77 -19.26
C ALA A 151 -16.56 10.47 -18.17
N MET A 152 -17.81 10.03 -18.06
CA MET A 152 -18.77 10.43 -17.03
C MET A 152 -19.31 9.16 -16.38
N PRO A 153 -18.98 8.88 -15.10
CA PRO A 153 -19.49 7.71 -14.39
C PRO A 153 -20.99 7.87 -14.10
N SER A 154 -21.75 6.80 -14.32
CA SER A 154 -23.16 6.68 -13.89
C SER A 154 -23.25 6.31 -12.40
N GLU A 155 -24.45 6.34 -11.82
CA GLU A 155 -24.63 5.88 -10.42
C GLU A 155 -24.19 4.42 -10.23
N ASP A 156 -24.40 3.57 -11.24
CA ASP A 156 -24.01 2.14 -11.22
C ASP A 156 -22.49 1.94 -11.28
N ASP A 157 -21.74 2.92 -11.80
CA ASP A 157 -20.28 2.87 -11.85
C ASP A 157 -19.63 3.24 -10.50
N MET A 158 -20.40 3.88 -9.60
CA MET A 158 -19.87 4.42 -8.35
C MET A 158 -19.82 3.36 -7.25
N LEU A 159 -18.69 3.30 -6.55
CA LEU A 159 -18.67 2.67 -5.24
C LEU A 159 -19.46 3.55 -4.26
N SER A 160 -20.27 2.90 -3.42
CA SER A 160 -21.04 3.59 -2.38
C SER A 160 -20.12 4.40 -1.46
N ALA A 161 -20.67 5.48 -0.92
CA ALA A 161 -20.00 6.26 0.13
C ALA A 161 -19.70 5.40 1.36
N SER A 162 -18.67 5.80 2.10
CA SER A 162 -18.33 5.28 3.42
C SER A 162 -18.55 6.34 4.49
N GLU A 163 -18.20 6.01 5.73
CA GLU A 163 -18.20 6.95 6.85
C GLU A 163 -17.21 8.13 6.66
N VAL A 164 -16.24 8.02 5.74
CA VAL A 164 -15.15 9.00 5.56
C VAL A 164 -14.86 9.41 4.11
N SER A 165 -15.54 8.80 3.13
CA SER A 165 -15.47 9.22 1.72
C SER A 165 -16.84 9.23 1.07
N GLY A 166 -17.05 10.19 0.16
CA GLY A 166 -18.20 10.18 -0.73
C GLY A 166 -18.14 9.05 -1.78
N PRO A 167 -19.16 8.93 -2.64
CA PRO A 167 -19.16 7.95 -3.71
C PRO A 167 -18.10 8.27 -4.76
N SER A 168 -17.46 7.22 -5.30
CA SER A 168 -16.43 7.35 -6.34
C SER A 168 -16.26 6.03 -7.11
N ASP A 169 -15.93 6.13 -8.39
CA ASP A 169 -15.63 4.99 -9.26
C ASP A 169 -14.14 4.59 -9.27
N TRP A 170 -13.32 5.28 -8.48
CA TRP A 170 -11.86 5.10 -8.47
C TRP A 170 -11.26 4.92 -7.08
N HIS A 171 -11.65 5.71 -6.09
CA HIS A 171 -11.00 5.71 -4.77
C HIS A 171 -12.05 5.63 -3.67
N HIS A 172 -11.81 4.73 -2.73
CA HIS A 172 -12.66 4.55 -1.56
C HIS A 172 -11.77 4.53 -0.32
N CYS A 173 -12.18 5.21 0.75
CA CYS A 173 -11.46 5.12 2.02
C CYS A 173 -12.39 4.74 3.17
N ARG A 174 -11.83 4.08 4.18
CA ARG A 174 -12.54 3.65 5.39
C ARG A 174 -11.60 3.65 6.58
N ASP A 175 -12.13 3.83 7.77
CA ASP A 175 -11.32 3.75 8.98
C ASP A 175 -11.41 2.33 9.57
N ILE A 176 -10.27 1.79 9.99
CA ILE A 176 -10.17 0.47 10.62
C ILE A 176 -9.47 0.58 11.97
N SER A 177 -9.65 -0.43 12.83
CA SER A 177 -8.82 -0.60 14.01
C SER A 177 -7.57 -1.40 13.64
N TRP A 178 -6.38 -0.85 13.91
CA TRP A 178 -5.11 -1.55 13.78
C TRP A 178 -4.18 -1.18 14.93
N PHE A 179 -3.69 -2.19 15.67
CA PHE A 179 -2.98 -1.99 16.95
C PHE A 179 -3.80 -1.24 18.02
N GLY A 180 -5.13 -1.30 17.94
CA GLY A 180 -6.02 -0.54 18.83
C GLY A 180 -6.17 0.93 18.42
N GLU A 181 -5.45 1.37 17.39
CA GLU A 181 -5.48 2.73 16.87
C GLU A 181 -6.43 2.81 15.67
N ARG A 182 -7.04 3.99 15.49
CA ARG A 182 -7.86 4.27 14.31
C ARG A 182 -6.95 4.63 13.13
N ILE A 183 -6.96 3.79 12.09
CA ILE A 183 -6.15 3.95 10.89
C ILE A 183 -7.05 4.08 9.67
N ARG A 184 -6.83 5.10 8.85
CA ARG A 184 -7.48 5.23 7.54
C ARG A 184 -6.84 4.32 6.50
N ARG A 185 -7.67 3.63 5.73
CA ARG A 185 -7.27 2.77 4.61
C ARG A 185 -7.78 3.35 3.30
N HIS A 186 -6.95 3.25 2.28
CA HIS A 186 -7.23 3.70 0.93
C HIS A 186 -7.22 2.52 -0.03
N ASP A 187 -8.31 2.41 -0.76
CA ASP A 187 -8.53 1.37 -1.77
C ASP A 187 -8.79 2.08 -3.11
N PHE A 188 -8.05 1.72 -4.14
CA PHE A 188 -8.22 2.23 -5.50
C PHE A 188 -8.72 1.12 -6.41
N TRP A 189 -9.83 1.38 -7.09
CA TRP A 189 -10.48 0.41 -7.94
C TRP A 189 -9.68 0.15 -9.22
N HIS A 190 -9.52 -1.11 -9.58
CA HIS A 190 -8.93 -1.50 -10.85
C HIS A 190 -9.63 -2.77 -11.35
N ARG A 191 -9.77 -2.90 -12.66
CA ARG A 191 -10.59 -3.95 -13.30
C ARG A 191 -10.20 -5.38 -12.88
N SER A 192 -8.91 -5.63 -12.66
CA SER A 192 -8.43 -6.96 -12.29
C SER A 192 -8.63 -7.25 -10.80
N ASN A 193 -8.15 -6.36 -9.94
CA ASN A 193 -8.28 -6.41 -8.49
C ASN A 193 -7.95 -5.02 -7.93
N PRO A 194 -8.74 -4.49 -6.98
CA PRO A 194 -8.42 -3.23 -6.34
C PRO A 194 -7.00 -3.18 -5.75
N ILE A 195 -6.37 -2.03 -5.90
CA ILE A 195 -5.10 -1.67 -5.29
C ILE A 195 -5.42 -1.22 -3.87
N ARG A 196 -4.96 -1.98 -2.88
CA ARG A 196 -5.41 -1.78 -1.50
C ARG A 196 -4.25 -1.77 -0.53
N GLY A 197 -4.52 -1.12 0.57
CA GLY A 197 -3.71 -1.22 1.75
C GLY A 197 -2.30 -0.66 1.62
N LEU A 198 -1.28 -1.44 2.00
CA LEU A 198 0.11 -0.94 2.02
C LEU A 198 0.55 -0.45 0.62
N THR A 199 0.14 -1.16 -0.42
CA THR A 199 0.40 -0.75 -1.81
C THR A 199 -0.16 0.65 -2.07
N SER A 200 -1.41 0.92 -1.68
CA SER A 200 -2.03 2.24 -1.80
C SER A 200 -1.27 3.32 -1.03
N ASP A 201 -0.89 3.04 0.23
CA ASP A 201 -0.19 4.01 1.08
C ASP A 201 1.17 4.43 0.48
N ILE A 202 1.89 3.47 -0.10
CA ILE A 202 3.16 3.71 -0.80
C ILE A 202 2.92 4.57 -2.04
N LEU A 203 1.92 4.22 -2.86
CA LEU A 203 1.63 4.91 -4.12
C LEU A 203 1.13 6.34 -3.91
N ILE A 204 0.30 6.58 -2.89
CA ILE A 204 -0.12 7.94 -2.53
C ILE A 204 1.10 8.78 -2.12
N HIS A 205 1.98 8.22 -1.28
CA HIS A 205 3.17 8.96 -0.86
C HIS A 205 4.12 9.25 -2.03
N ALA A 206 4.35 8.26 -2.91
CA ALA A 206 5.15 8.43 -4.11
C ALA A 206 4.55 9.50 -5.03
N ALA A 207 3.23 9.49 -5.24
CA ALA A 207 2.53 10.47 -6.06
C ALA A 207 2.64 11.88 -5.49
N TRP A 208 2.50 12.02 -4.18
CA TRP A 208 2.62 13.31 -3.51
C TRP A 208 4.04 13.89 -3.71
N LEU A 209 5.08 13.07 -3.51
CA LEU A 209 6.46 13.51 -3.70
C LEU A 209 6.77 13.84 -5.18
N ALA A 210 6.33 12.99 -6.11
CA ALA A 210 6.64 13.16 -7.53
C ALA A 210 5.99 14.40 -8.15
N TYR A 211 4.76 14.75 -7.73
CA TYR A 211 4.02 15.88 -8.28
C TYR A 211 4.00 17.11 -7.38
N GLY A 212 4.54 17.04 -6.16
CA GLY A 212 4.49 18.14 -5.19
C GLY A 212 3.08 18.57 -4.82
N GLN A 213 2.11 17.66 -4.95
CA GLN A 213 0.68 17.94 -4.83
C GLN A 213 0.07 17.04 -3.75
N GLU A 214 -0.69 17.63 -2.82
CA GLU A 214 -1.42 16.87 -1.80
C GLU A 214 -2.61 16.10 -2.41
N PRO A 215 -2.99 14.94 -1.85
CA PRO A 215 -4.17 14.23 -2.30
C PRO A 215 -5.45 15.05 -2.10
N SER A 216 -6.43 14.90 -3.00
CA SER A 216 -7.74 15.57 -2.93
C SER A 216 -8.66 15.01 -1.83
N PHE A 217 -8.12 14.21 -0.92
CA PHE A 217 -8.84 13.50 0.13
C PHE A 217 -7.97 13.48 1.39
N VAL A 218 -8.63 13.32 2.55
CA VAL A 218 -7.94 13.31 3.83
C VAL A 218 -7.22 11.97 4.03
N LEU A 219 -5.88 12.02 4.04
CA LEU A 219 -5.00 10.86 4.08
C LEU A 219 -5.03 10.06 5.39
N ARG A 220 -5.34 10.72 6.52
CA ARG A 220 -5.23 10.10 7.85
C ARG A 220 -6.52 10.25 8.63
N ALA A 221 -6.83 9.25 9.44
CA ALA A 221 -7.90 9.36 10.42
C ALA A 221 -7.52 10.37 11.52
N PRO A 222 -8.52 10.92 12.25
CA PRO A 222 -8.25 11.76 13.40
C PRO A 222 -7.34 11.06 14.41
N ASN A 223 -6.29 11.75 14.86
CA ASN A 223 -5.29 11.24 15.81
C ASN A 223 -4.52 9.98 15.33
N GLN A 224 -4.53 9.67 14.04
CA GLN A 224 -3.82 8.50 13.51
C GLN A 224 -2.31 8.61 13.80
N PRO A 225 -1.68 7.57 14.37
CA PRO A 225 -0.24 7.55 14.60
C PRO A 225 0.54 7.60 13.28
N SER A 226 1.75 8.17 13.34
CA SER A 226 2.67 8.14 12.20
C SER A 226 3.16 6.72 11.89
N ASP A 227 3.58 6.49 10.65
CA ASP A 227 4.16 5.19 10.23
C ASP A 227 5.35 4.80 11.13
N ALA A 228 6.20 5.77 11.52
CA ALA A 228 7.31 5.55 12.44
C ALA A 228 6.83 5.12 13.84
N ALA A 229 5.75 5.72 14.35
CA ALA A 229 5.15 5.32 15.62
C ALA A 229 4.56 3.91 15.53
N LEU A 230 3.86 3.57 14.44
CA LEU A 230 3.35 2.22 14.20
C LEU A 230 4.47 1.17 14.15
N ILE A 231 5.56 1.46 13.43
CA ILE A 231 6.74 0.59 13.37
C ILE A 231 7.31 0.38 14.78
N ARG A 232 7.48 1.45 15.56
CA ARG A 232 7.95 1.34 16.94
C ARG A 232 7.01 0.51 17.80
N THR A 233 5.70 0.72 17.72
CA THR A 233 4.71 -0.07 18.46
C THR A 233 4.79 -1.56 18.10
N ALA A 234 5.01 -1.88 16.82
CA ALA A 234 5.11 -3.27 16.36
C ALA A 234 6.35 -4.00 16.88
N PHE A 235 7.50 -3.31 17.06
CA PHE A 235 8.77 -3.97 17.42
C PHE A 235 9.26 -3.71 18.85
N GLU A 236 8.88 -2.58 19.45
CA GLU A 236 9.30 -2.15 20.78
C GLU A 236 8.13 -2.16 21.78
N GLY A 237 6.89 -2.21 21.30
CA GLY A 237 5.70 -2.12 22.14
C GLY A 237 5.38 -3.41 22.93
N PRO A 238 4.41 -3.35 23.86
CA PRO A 238 3.95 -4.51 24.63
C PRO A 238 3.36 -5.62 23.75
N LEU A 239 2.95 -5.23 22.55
CA LEU A 239 2.41 -6.08 21.51
C LEU A 239 3.49 -6.73 20.64
N ALA A 240 4.78 -6.44 20.82
CA ALA A 240 5.84 -6.97 19.97
C ALA A 240 5.95 -8.50 20.06
N ILE A 241 5.71 -9.19 18.95
CA ILE A 241 5.72 -10.66 18.90
C ILE A 241 7.04 -11.14 18.30
N ARG A 242 7.77 -12.01 19.02
CA ARG A 242 9.01 -12.65 18.55
C ARG A 242 8.75 -13.90 17.69
N LYS A 243 7.74 -13.89 16.81
CA LYS A 243 7.36 -15.04 15.97
C LYS A 243 7.71 -14.79 14.49
N ARG A 244 7.96 -15.87 13.75
CA ARG A 244 8.29 -15.84 12.32
C ARG A 244 7.11 -15.45 11.41
N ARG A 245 5.88 -15.61 11.90
CA ARG A 245 4.65 -15.19 11.24
C ARG A 245 3.75 -14.52 12.27
N VAL A 246 3.25 -13.34 11.94
CA VAL A 246 2.27 -12.62 12.73
C VAL A 246 0.97 -12.56 11.94
N ARG A 247 -0.15 -12.86 12.60
CA ARG A 247 -1.47 -12.67 12.01
C ARG A 247 -1.79 -11.16 12.04
N PRO A 248 -2.39 -10.61 10.99
CA PRO A 248 -2.84 -9.23 11.01
C PRO A 248 -3.69 -8.90 12.23
N ARG A 249 -3.39 -7.79 12.90
CA ARG A 249 -4.16 -7.25 14.04
C ARG A 249 -5.12 -6.16 13.60
N MET A 250 -5.78 -6.40 12.48
CA MET A 250 -6.78 -5.50 11.91
C MET A 250 -8.17 -6.00 12.29
N GLY A 251 -9.05 -5.08 12.64
CA GLY A 251 -10.45 -5.34 12.91
C GLY A 251 -11.34 -4.18 12.48
N PRO A 252 -12.68 -4.37 12.51
CA PRO A 252 -13.59 -3.24 12.39
C PRO A 252 -13.34 -2.25 13.54
N LEU A 253 -13.73 -0.99 13.34
CA LEU A 253 -13.79 -0.07 14.47
C LEU A 253 -14.78 -0.58 15.51
N ALA A 254 -14.43 -0.43 16.79
CA ALA A 254 -15.39 -0.66 17.85
C ALA A 254 -16.57 0.31 17.65
N GLN A 255 -17.79 -0.21 17.66
CA GLN A 255 -18.97 0.65 17.70
C GLN A 255 -18.98 1.39 19.05
N PRO A 256 -19.38 2.67 19.08
CA PRO A 256 -19.64 3.34 20.34
C PRO A 256 -20.63 2.49 21.13
N VAL A 257 -20.34 2.28 22.41
CA VAL A 257 -21.31 1.68 23.34
C VAL A 257 -22.39 2.74 23.52
N ASP A 258 -23.62 2.43 23.13
CA ASP A 258 -24.76 3.29 23.46
C ASP A 258 -24.86 3.35 24.99
N ASP A 259 -24.57 4.50 25.57
CA ASP A 259 -24.70 4.79 27.01
C ASP A 259 -26.19 5.03 27.39
N ASP A 260 -27.13 4.41 26.70
CA ASP A 260 -28.56 4.45 27.00
C ASP A 260 -28.96 3.15 27.74
N ASP A 261 -28.60 3.04 29.02
CA ASP A 261 -29.37 2.28 30.03
C ASP A 261 -28.73 2.36 31.44
N LYS A 262 -28.53 3.58 31.97
CA LYS A 262 -28.34 3.81 33.42
C LYS A 262 -29.02 5.09 33.91
N GLU A 263 -30.31 5.24 33.66
CA GLU A 263 -31.16 6.02 34.58
C GLU A 263 -32.01 5.07 35.41
N GLY A 264 -31.78 5.11 36.72
CA GLY A 264 -32.36 4.20 37.68
C GLY A 264 -33.87 4.37 37.84
N THR A 265 -34.53 3.26 38.16
CA THR A 265 -35.86 3.28 38.77
C THR A 265 -35.74 2.82 40.23
N PRO A 266 -36.20 3.60 41.23
CA PRO A 266 -36.11 3.23 42.63
C PRO A 266 -37.17 2.19 42.99
N GLY A 267 -36.85 1.41 44.03
CA GLY A 267 -37.46 0.13 44.35
C GLY A 267 -38.95 0.12 44.65
N LYS A 268 -39.53 -1.08 44.53
CA LYS A 268 -40.75 -1.48 45.23
C LYS A 268 -40.44 -2.68 46.12
N SER A 269 -40.42 -2.41 47.41
CA SER A 269 -40.51 -3.36 48.52
C SER A 269 -41.78 -4.19 48.40
N LYS A 270 -41.65 -5.52 48.49
CA LYS A 270 -42.78 -6.43 48.74
C LYS A 270 -42.86 -6.72 50.24
N LEU A 271 -44.01 -6.39 50.82
CA LEU A 271 -44.63 -7.14 51.91
C LEU A 271 -45.32 -8.37 51.31
#